data_AF-U1WZU2-F1
#
_entry.id   AF-U1WZU2-F1
#
_cell.length_a   1.000
_cell.length_b   1.000
_cell.length_c   1.000
_cell.angle_alpha   90.00
_cell.angle_beta   90.00
_cell.angle_gamma   90.00
#
_symmetry.space_group_name_H-M   'P 1'
#
loop_
_entity.id
_entity.type
_entity.pdbx_description
1 polymer ?
#
loop_
_entity_poly.entity_id
_entity_poly.type
_entity_poly.pdbx_seq_one_letter_code
_entity_poly.pdbx_strand_id
1 'polypeptide(L)'
;DNKDAVAKLRVDERQGAAWEKESPQQMYEFSAEDHRIYASIAADKKTGQVQYASLQLNTDQKAQPAKVAKDRAFATARNFLEKYASPSTTLLEWTDFTYKESELPAWVDKSKLPEGFTEHQPREYNFFFYETYEGIPIMDRTYHISVDNQTGNITSFSLATPKDKLDLPDSKNIITKDQALEAFLKNKSPKLQYVWPQYFDQRAPAPILVYAWDYSEGFGYVDALTGEYIIVPSDWDEE
;
A
#
# COMPACT_ATOMS: atom_id res chain seq x y z
N ASP A 1 18.00 8.26 -36.81
CA ASP A 1 19.05 7.44 -36.17
C ASP A 1 18.58 6.95 -34.81
N ASN A 2 18.03 5.74 -34.78
CA ASN A 2 17.62 5.05 -33.56
C ASN A 2 18.91 4.52 -32.92
N LYS A 3 19.52 5.32 -32.04
CA LYS A 3 20.54 4.77 -31.13
C LYS A 3 19.79 3.92 -30.12
N ASP A 4 19.83 2.61 -30.31
CA ASP A 4 19.31 1.66 -29.34
C ASP A 4 19.82 2.06 -27.96
N ALA A 5 18.90 2.41 -27.05
CA ALA A 5 19.26 2.76 -25.70
C ALA A 5 19.96 1.55 -25.08
N VAL A 6 21.25 1.70 -24.79
CA VAL A 6 21.99 0.69 -24.04
C VAL A 6 21.35 0.65 -22.65
N ALA A 7 21.00 -0.55 -22.21
CA ALA A 7 20.29 -0.75 -20.96
C ALA A 7 21.00 -1.81 -20.12
N LYS A 8 20.88 -1.67 -18.81
CA LYS A 8 21.47 -2.59 -17.84
C LYS A 8 20.37 -3.45 -17.24
N LEU A 9 20.50 -4.77 -17.44
CA LEU A 9 19.69 -5.78 -16.76
C LEU A 9 20.46 -6.26 -15.54
N ARG A 10 19.82 -6.18 -14.38
CA ARG A 10 20.29 -6.76 -13.12
C ARG A 10 19.34 -7.86 -12.70
N VAL A 11 19.90 -8.98 -12.23
CA VAL A 11 19.14 -10.14 -11.79
C VAL A 11 19.57 -10.43 -10.36
N ASP A 12 18.66 -10.19 -9.43
CA ASP A 12 18.91 -10.34 -8.00
C ASP A 12 17.88 -11.27 -7.37
N GLU A 13 18.26 -11.96 -6.30
CA GLU A 13 17.28 -12.65 -5.47
C GLU A 13 16.68 -11.65 -4.49
N ARG A 14 15.34 -11.52 -4.47
CA ARG A 14 14.67 -10.63 -3.51
C ARG A 14 14.76 -11.28 -2.13
N GLN A 15 15.58 -10.76 -1.21
CA GLN A 15 15.57 -11.30 0.15
C GLN A 15 14.14 -11.28 0.71
N GLY A 16 13.69 -12.44 1.16
CA GLY A 16 12.43 -12.60 1.87
C GLY A 16 12.49 -11.99 3.25
N ALA A 17 11.48 -12.24 4.07
CA ALA A 17 11.58 -11.93 5.49
C ALA A 17 12.79 -12.64 6.12
N ALA A 18 13.33 -12.10 7.22
CA ALA A 18 14.56 -12.61 7.84
C ALA A 18 14.53 -14.11 8.23
N TRP A 19 13.34 -14.69 8.34
CA TRP A 19 13.10 -16.11 8.63
C TRP A 19 12.99 -17.02 7.38
N GLU A 20 12.96 -16.47 6.17
CA GLU A 20 12.95 -17.23 4.92
C GLU A 20 14.38 -17.66 4.54
N LYS A 21 14.70 -18.95 4.71
CA LYS A 21 16.04 -19.51 4.42
C LYS A 21 16.46 -19.41 2.95
N GLU A 22 15.50 -19.34 2.04
CA GLU A 22 15.71 -19.15 0.60
C GLU A 22 14.66 -18.18 0.08
N SER A 23 15.06 -17.23 -0.77
CA SER A 23 14.11 -16.35 -1.42
C SER A 23 13.23 -17.14 -2.40
N PRO A 24 11.89 -17.12 -2.24
CA PRO A 24 10.99 -17.77 -3.19
C PRO A 24 10.88 -17.02 -4.52
N GLN A 25 11.41 -15.79 -4.62
CA GLN A 25 11.24 -14.89 -5.76
C GLN A 25 12.56 -14.54 -6.45
N GLN A 26 12.55 -14.58 -7.79
CA GLN A 26 13.59 -13.98 -8.61
C GLN A 26 13.18 -12.56 -9.00
N MET A 27 14.05 -11.59 -8.78
CA MET A 27 13.86 -10.20 -9.22
C MET A 27 14.68 -9.91 -10.48
N TYR A 28 14.04 -9.24 -11.43
CA TYR A 28 14.65 -8.72 -12.64
C TYR A 28 14.47 -7.21 -12.65
N GLU A 29 15.57 -6.47 -12.70
CA GLU A 29 15.57 -5.03 -12.77
C GLU A 29 16.20 -4.56 -14.07
N PHE A 30 15.53 -3.63 -14.74
CA PHE A 30 15.97 -3.04 -15.98
C PHE A 30 16.03 -1.52 -15.79
N SER A 31 17.17 -0.92 -16.12
CA SER A 31 17.30 0.53 -16.21
C SER A 31 17.92 0.90 -17.54
N ALA A 32 17.28 1.85 -18.24
CA ALA A 32 17.94 2.55 -19.33
C ALA A 32 19.10 3.40 -18.78
N GLU A 33 20.17 3.57 -19.56
CA GLU A 33 21.34 4.37 -19.15
C GLU A 33 21.03 5.84 -18.91
N ASP A 34 19.99 6.37 -19.54
CA ASP A 34 19.51 7.74 -19.31
C ASP A 34 18.67 7.89 -18.03
N HIS A 35 18.47 6.79 -17.29
CA HIS A 35 17.66 6.70 -16.08
C HIS A 35 16.21 7.18 -16.26
N ARG A 36 15.70 7.19 -17.50
CA ARG A 36 14.31 7.57 -17.80
C ARG A 36 13.34 6.41 -17.73
N ILE A 37 13.83 5.18 -17.88
CA ILE A 37 13.01 3.98 -17.81
C ILE A 37 13.59 3.07 -16.74
N TYR A 38 12.77 2.74 -15.76
CA TYR A 38 13.04 1.70 -14.78
C TYR A 38 11.92 0.67 -14.82
N ALA A 39 12.26 -0.59 -14.98
CA ALA A 39 11.31 -1.69 -14.88
C ALA A 39 11.80 -2.71 -13.86
N SER A 40 10.88 -3.25 -13.07
CA SER A 40 11.18 -4.26 -12.07
C SER A 40 10.12 -5.35 -12.14
N ILE A 41 10.53 -6.61 -12.12
CA ILE A 41 9.66 -7.78 -12.24
C ILE A 41 10.09 -8.81 -11.21
N ALA A 42 9.16 -9.27 -10.37
CA ALA A 42 9.40 -10.40 -9.49
C ALA A 42 8.54 -11.60 -9.91
N ALA A 43 9.18 -12.76 -10.03
CA ALA A 43 8.51 -14.01 -10.35
C ALA A 43 8.86 -15.09 -9.33
N ASP A 44 7.91 -15.99 -9.06
CA ASP A 44 8.16 -17.18 -8.24
C ASP A 44 9.19 -18.09 -8.93
N LYS A 45 10.25 -18.48 -8.21
CA LYS A 45 11.36 -19.25 -8.79
C LYS A 45 10.95 -20.64 -9.28
N LYS A 46 9.94 -21.26 -8.66
CA LYS A 46 9.53 -22.65 -8.95
C LYS A 46 8.58 -22.73 -10.13
N THR A 47 7.64 -21.81 -10.19
CA THR A 47 6.52 -21.80 -11.15
C THR A 47 6.74 -20.82 -12.30
N GLY A 48 7.62 -19.83 -12.14
CA GLY A 48 7.81 -18.73 -13.08
C GLY A 48 6.65 -17.73 -13.11
N GLN A 49 5.67 -17.86 -12.22
CA GLN A 49 4.53 -16.95 -12.16
C GLN A 49 4.99 -15.55 -11.74
N VAL A 50 4.70 -14.53 -12.57
CA VAL A 50 4.97 -13.13 -12.23
C VAL A 50 4.01 -12.68 -11.15
N GLN A 51 4.55 -12.24 -10.01
CA GLN A 51 3.80 -11.77 -8.86
C GLN A 51 3.88 -10.25 -8.73
N TYR A 52 4.94 -9.64 -9.27
CA TYR A 52 5.12 -8.19 -9.25
C TYR A 52 5.66 -7.74 -10.59
N ALA A 53 5.14 -6.63 -11.10
CA ALA A 53 5.80 -5.88 -12.15
C ALA A 53 5.54 -4.38 -11.95
N SER A 54 6.53 -3.56 -12.25
CA SER A 54 6.41 -2.11 -12.30
C SER A 54 7.19 -1.55 -13.46
N LEU A 55 6.61 -0.60 -14.18
CA LEU A 55 7.27 0.22 -15.18
C LEU A 55 7.15 1.68 -14.75
N GLN A 56 8.28 2.27 -14.39
CA GLN A 56 8.39 3.68 -14.06
C GLN A 56 9.05 4.43 -15.20
N LEU A 57 8.35 5.46 -15.69
CA LEU A 57 8.86 6.40 -16.67
C LEU A 57 9.19 7.71 -15.97
N ASN A 58 10.48 7.98 -15.77
CA ASN A 58 10.94 9.24 -15.22
C ASN A 58 10.94 10.29 -16.33
N THR A 59 9.81 10.98 -16.46
CA THR A 59 9.63 12.08 -17.40
C THR A 59 9.60 13.41 -16.65
N ASP A 60 10.29 14.40 -17.22
CA ASP A 60 10.27 15.79 -16.77
C ASP A 60 8.90 16.48 -17.00
N GLN A 61 7.88 15.73 -17.43
CA GLN A 61 6.57 16.26 -17.76
C GLN A 61 5.76 16.59 -16.49
N LYS A 62 5.28 17.83 -16.39
CA LYS A 62 4.33 18.20 -15.33
C LYS A 62 3.10 17.29 -15.35
N ALA A 63 2.53 17.00 -14.17
CA ALA A 63 1.30 16.24 -14.05
C ALA A 63 0.19 16.89 -14.90
N GLN A 64 -0.51 16.10 -15.70
CA GLN A 64 -1.62 16.56 -16.53
C GLN A 64 -2.95 16.09 -15.91
N PRO A 65 -4.05 16.84 -16.14
CA PRO A 65 -5.38 16.36 -15.81
C PRO A 65 -5.60 14.97 -16.40
N ALA A 66 -6.25 14.08 -15.63
CA ALA A 66 -6.52 12.72 -16.08
C ALA A 66 -7.36 12.73 -17.37
N LYS A 67 -6.89 12.00 -18.40
CA LYS A 67 -7.64 11.78 -19.65
C LYS A 67 -8.56 10.57 -19.56
N VAL A 68 -8.24 9.65 -18.66
CA VAL A 68 -9.02 8.45 -18.38
C VAL A 68 -9.83 8.66 -17.10
N ALA A 69 -11.12 8.38 -17.19
CA ALA A 69 -12.01 8.39 -16.03
C ALA A 69 -11.65 7.23 -15.07
N LYS A 70 -11.73 7.47 -13.76
CA LYS A 70 -11.41 6.47 -12.71
C LYS A 70 -12.17 5.15 -12.93
N ASP A 71 -13.44 5.20 -13.33
CA ASP A 71 -14.27 3.99 -13.59
C ASP A 71 -13.73 3.13 -14.73
N ARG A 72 -13.19 3.76 -15.79
CA ARG A 72 -12.55 3.03 -16.89
C ARG A 72 -11.24 2.40 -16.45
N ALA A 73 -10.44 3.13 -15.67
CA ALA A 73 -9.21 2.59 -15.09
C ALA A 73 -9.49 1.42 -14.12
N PHE A 74 -10.56 1.52 -13.32
CA PHE A 74 -11.02 0.46 -12.44
C PHE A 74 -11.41 -0.80 -13.23
N ALA A 75 -12.16 -0.65 -14.33
CA ALA A 75 -12.50 -1.77 -15.19
C ALA A 75 -11.24 -2.44 -15.79
N THR A 76 -10.22 -1.67 -16.19
CA THR A 76 -8.92 -2.22 -16.62
C THR A 76 -8.26 -3.04 -15.51
N ALA A 77 -8.16 -2.48 -14.30
CA ALA A 77 -7.54 -3.17 -13.17
C ALA A 77 -8.28 -4.47 -12.82
N ARG A 78 -9.62 -4.44 -12.77
CA ARG A 78 -10.45 -5.61 -12.51
C ARG A 78 -10.25 -6.71 -13.55
N ASN A 79 -10.32 -6.37 -14.84
CA ASN A 79 -10.15 -7.35 -15.93
C ASN A 79 -8.76 -8.00 -15.91
N PHE A 80 -7.74 -7.24 -15.51
CA PHE A 80 -6.40 -7.79 -15.33
C PHE A 80 -6.35 -8.79 -14.18
N LEU A 81 -6.91 -8.41 -13.03
CA LEU A 81 -6.99 -9.29 -11.86
C LEU A 81 -7.75 -10.59 -12.18
N GLU A 82 -8.90 -10.51 -12.84
CA GLU A 82 -9.69 -11.69 -13.25
C GLU A 82 -8.89 -12.65 -14.16
N LYS A 83 -7.96 -12.12 -14.96
CA LYS A 83 -7.14 -12.91 -15.89
C LYS A 83 -5.91 -13.52 -15.23
N TYR A 84 -5.28 -12.81 -14.29
CA TYR A 84 -3.94 -13.15 -13.79
C TYR A 84 -3.91 -13.54 -12.31
N ALA A 85 -4.98 -13.28 -11.55
CA ALA A 85 -5.11 -13.80 -10.19
C ALA A 85 -5.32 -15.32 -10.21
N SER A 86 -4.89 -15.97 -9.13
CA SER A 86 -5.07 -17.41 -8.96
C SER A 86 -6.55 -17.80 -8.99
N PRO A 87 -6.94 -18.95 -9.58
CA PRO A 87 -8.32 -19.46 -9.54
C PRO A 87 -8.88 -19.69 -8.13
N SER A 88 -8.01 -19.79 -7.11
CA SER A 88 -8.41 -19.89 -5.70
C SER A 88 -9.01 -18.59 -5.14
N THR A 89 -8.94 -17.49 -5.87
CA THR A 89 -9.43 -16.17 -5.45
C THR A 89 -10.95 -16.09 -5.65
N THR A 90 -11.72 -16.77 -4.82
CA THR A 90 -13.17 -16.93 -5.07
C THR A 90 -14.02 -15.74 -4.62
N LEU A 91 -13.44 -14.73 -3.95
CA LEU A 91 -14.18 -13.51 -3.62
C LEU A 91 -13.21 -12.32 -3.44
N LEU A 92 -13.05 -11.51 -4.49
CA LEU A 92 -12.35 -10.22 -4.41
C LEU A 92 -13.36 -9.13 -4.11
N GLU A 93 -13.30 -8.59 -2.90
CA GLU A 93 -14.00 -7.34 -2.62
C GLU A 93 -13.08 -6.17 -2.93
N TRP A 94 -13.60 -5.24 -3.73
CA TRP A 94 -12.97 -3.94 -3.91
C TRP A 94 -13.41 -3.05 -2.77
N THR A 95 -12.45 -2.60 -1.98
CA THR A 95 -12.62 -1.46 -1.10
C THR A 95 -12.04 -0.25 -1.81
N ASP A 96 -12.87 0.76 -2.10
CA ASP A 96 -12.34 2.08 -2.47
C ASP A 96 -11.60 2.63 -1.25
N PHE A 97 -10.29 2.43 -1.19
CA PHE A 97 -9.42 3.31 -0.43
C PHE A 97 -9.40 4.66 -1.14
N THR A 98 -10.55 5.33 -1.20
CA THR A 98 -10.56 6.78 -1.33
C THR A 98 -9.95 7.28 -0.03
N TYR A 99 -8.64 7.48 -0.05
CA TYR A 99 -8.06 8.49 0.80
C TYR A 99 -8.89 9.74 0.51
N LYS A 100 -9.75 10.13 1.47
CA LYS A 100 -10.32 11.46 1.46
C LYS A 100 -9.14 12.38 1.28
N GLU A 101 -9.17 13.17 0.21
CA GLU A 101 -8.08 14.09 -0.10
C GLU A 101 -7.79 14.87 1.18
N SER A 102 -6.56 14.75 1.67
CA SER A 102 -6.20 15.30 2.97
C SER A 102 -6.32 16.82 2.86
N GLU A 103 -7.32 17.38 3.51
CA GLU A 103 -7.48 18.83 3.53
C GLU A 103 -6.30 19.42 4.31
N LEU A 104 -5.54 20.30 3.64
CA LEU A 104 -4.47 21.03 4.29
C LEU A 104 -5.04 21.79 5.50
N PRO A 105 -4.38 21.73 6.68
CA PRO A 105 -4.83 22.50 7.84
C PRO A 105 -4.98 23.98 7.49
N ALA A 106 -6.01 24.63 8.02
CA ALA A 106 -6.35 26.02 7.67
C ALA A 106 -5.22 27.04 7.94
N TRP A 107 -4.26 26.71 8.82
CA TRP A 107 -3.11 27.54 9.13
C TRP A 107 -1.94 27.40 8.15
N VAL A 108 -2.00 26.46 7.20
CA VAL A 108 -0.96 26.27 6.18
C VAL A 108 -1.11 27.33 5.09
N ASP A 109 -0.08 28.16 4.93
CA ASP A 109 0.05 29.09 3.82
C ASP A 109 0.45 28.32 2.56
N LYS A 110 -0.50 28.15 1.64
CA LYS A 110 -0.31 27.42 0.38
C LYS A 110 0.77 28.06 -0.51
N SER A 111 1.04 29.36 -0.38
CA SER A 111 2.03 30.06 -1.20
C SER A 111 3.48 29.71 -0.84
N LYS A 112 3.70 29.14 0.35
CA LYS A 112 5.01 28.68 0.83
C LYS A 112 5.27 27.19 0.56
N LEU A 113 4.33 26.50 -0.07
CA LEU A 113 4.51 25.10 -0.46
C LEU A 113 5.40 25.04 -1.71
N PRO A 114 6.16 23.94 -1.90
CA PRO A 114 6.95 23.74 -3.11
C PRO A 114 6.11 23.91 -4.38
N GLU A 115 6.70 24.46 -5.46
CA GLU A 115 6.01 24.59 -6.75
C GLU A 115 5.47 23.22 -7.19
N GLY A 116 4.19 23.19 -7.58
CA GLY A 116 3.52 21.97 -8.02
C GLY A 116 2.94 21.11 -6.89
N PHE A 117 3.18 21.44 -5.61
CA PHE A 117 2.71 20.63 -4.47
C PHE A 117 1.18 20.43 -4.46
N THR A 118 0.43 21.50 -4.66
CA THR A 118 -1.05 21.47 -4.73
C THR A 118 -1.58 21.06 -6.11
N GLU A 119 -0.69 20.91 -7.10
CA GLU A 119 -1.02 20.57 -8.48
C GLU A 119 -0.70 19.09 -8.80
N HIS A 120 -0.17 18.34 -7.83
CA HIS A 120 0.13 16.92 -7.98
C HIS A 120 -1.16 16.10 -8.10
N GLN A 121 -1.76 16.15 -9.28
CA GLN A 121 -2.70 15.13 -9.72
C GLN A 121 -1.94 13.81 -9.76
N PRO A 122 -2.41 12.76 -9.07
CA PRO A 122 -1.75 11.46 -9.12
C PRO A 122 -1.74 10.99 -10.57
N ARG A 123 -0.54 10.74 -11.13
CA ARG A 123 -0.35 10.27 -12.51
C ARG A 123 -1.04 8.92 -12.76
N GLU A 124 -1.34 8.19 -11.70
CA GLU A 124 -1.89 6.84 -11.74
C GLU A 124 -3.03 6.69 -10.75
N TYR A 125 -4.04 5.91 -11.11
CA TYR A 125 -5.05 5.41 -10.19
C TYR A 125 -4.54 4.14 -9.52
N ASN A 126 -4.60 4.09 -8.20
CA ASN A 126 -4.21 2.94 -7.41
C ASN A 126 -5.46 2.19 -6.94
N PHE A 127 -5.54 0.89 -7.22
CA PHE A 127 -6.64 0.04 -6.82
C PHE A 127 -6.12 -1.11 -5.96
N PHE A 128 -6.71 -1.25 -4.77
CA PHE A 128 -6.44 -2.35 -3.85
C PHE A 128 -7.61 -3.31 -3.82
N PHE A 129 -7.32 -4.60 -3.87
CA PHE A 129 -8.29 -5.67 -3.78
C PHE A 129 -7.82 -6.67 -2.74
N TYR A 130 -8.77 -7.28 -2.04
CA TYR A 130 -8.48 -8.23 -0.98
C TYR A 130 -9.24 -9.52 -1.25
N GLU A 131 -8.56 -10.65 -1.06
CA GLU A 131 -9.28 -11.90 -0.89
C GLU A 131 -10.09 -11.84 0.40
N THR A 132 -11.32 -12.33 0.37
CA THR A 132 -12.17 -12.38 1.55
C THR A 132 -12.53 -13.81 1.93
N TYR A 133 -12.72 -14.02 3.23
CA TYR A 133 -13.27 -15.24 3.82
C TYR A 133 -14.44 -14.85 4.71
N GLU A 134 -15.62 -15.43 4.46
CA GLU A 134 -16.88 -15.02 5.12
C GLU A 134 -17.21 -13.52 4.98
N GLY A 135 -16.75 -12.87 3.90
CA GLY A 135 -16.93 -11.43 3.67
C GLY A 135 -15.96 -10.54 4.48
N ILE A 136 -14.95 -11.13 5.12
CA ILE A 136 -13.91 -10.43 5.88
C ILE A 136 -12.61 -10.43 5.07
N PRO A 137 -11.94 -9.27 4.87
CA PRO A 137 -10.70 -9.20 4.10
C PRO A 137 -9.54 -9.88 4.81
N ILE A 138 -8.76 -10.66 4.05
CA ILE A 138 -7.50 -11.25 4.50
C ILE A 138 -6.39 -10.26 4.15
N MET A 139 -5.93 -9.47 5.14
CA MET A 139 -4.97 -8.38 4.91
C MET A 139 -3.63 -8.86 4.28
N ASP A 140 -3.20 -10.08 4.60
CA ASP A 140 -2.01 -10.71 4.01
C ASP A 140 -2.15 -11.06 2.52
N ARG A 141 -3.39 -11.05 2.00
CA ARG A 141 -3.72 -11.40 0.61
C ARG A 141 -4.25 -10.19 -0.14
N THR A 142 -3.38 -9.17 -0.20
CA THR A 142 -3.65 -7.91 -0.89
C THR A 142 -3.13 -7.95 -2.33
N TYR A 143 -3.96 -7.47 -3.25
CA TYR A 143 -3.61 -7.22 -4.64
C TYR A 143 -3.64 -5.72 -4.88
N HIS A 144 -2.60 -5.20 -5.52
CA HIS A 144 -2.48 -3.78 -5.84
C HIS A 144 -2.24 -3.63 -7.34
N ILE A 145 -3.00 -2.77 -7.99
CA ILE A 145 -2.84 -2.44 -9.41
C ILE A 145 -2.82 -0.93 -9.57
N SER A 146 -1.84 -0.44 -10.31
CA SER A 146 -1.74 0.96 -10.71
C SER A 146 -2.03 1.10 -12.20
N VAL A 147 -2.86 2.08 -12.54
CA VAL A 147 -3.30 2.35 -13.90
C VAL A 147 -3.01 3.81 -14.25
N ASP A 148 -2.25 4.03 -15.31
CA ASP A 148 -1.90 5.36 -15.80
C ASP A 148 -3.16 6.18 -16.17
N ASN A 149 -3.26 7.39 -15.63
CA ASN A 149 -4.44 8.24 -15.77
C ASN A 149 -4.56 8.92 -17.15
N GLN A 150 -3.52 8.83 -18.00
CA GLN A 150 -3.47 9.40 -19.34
C GLN A 150 -3.88 8.38 -20.41
N THR A 151 -3.41 7.14 -20.26
CA THR A 151 -3.51 6.06 -21.24
C THR A 151 -4.49 4.97 -20.82
N GLY A 152 -4.70 4.78 -19.52
CA GLY A 152 -5.52 3.70 -18.98
C GLY A 152 -4.81 2.34 -18.96
N ASN A 153 -3.50 2.32 -19.22
CA ASN A 153 -2.68 1.12 -19.19
C ASN A 153 -2.21 0.82 -17.77
N ILE A 154 -1.97 -0.45 -17.47
CA ILE A 154 -1.37 -0.88 -16.20
C ILE A 154 0.11 -0.52 -16.20
N THR A 155 0.53 0.23 -15.20
CA THR A 155 1.92 0.67 -14.97
C THR A 155 2.62 -0.22 -13.96
N SER A 156 1.89 -0.69 -12.95
CA SER A 156 2.40 -1.63 -11.97
C SER A 156 1.30 -2.53 -11.41
N PHE A 157 1.71 -3.68 -10.91
CA PHE A 157 0.87 -4.55 -10.10
C PHE A 157 1.71 -5.34 -9.09
N SER A 158 1.08 -5.67 -7.98
CA SER A 158 1.53 -6.63 -6.99
C SER A 158 0.38 -7.60 -6.73
N LEU A 159 0.58 -8.87 -7.05
CA LEU A 159 -0.37 -9.94 -6.78
C LEU A 159 0.03 -10.64 -5.48
N ALA A 160 -0.96 -11.03 -4.68
CA ALA A 160 -0.69 -11.87 -3.52
C ALA A 160 -0.07 -13.19 -3.98
N THR A 161 0.97 -13.64 -3.28
CA THR A 161 1.55 -14.97 -3.49
C THR A 161 0.49 -16.03 -3.20
N PRO A 162 0.25 -16.99 -4.10
CA PRO A 162 -0.65 -18.11 -3.81
C PRO A 162 -0.14 -18.84 -2.58
N LYS A 163 -0.90 -18.78 -1.48
CA LYS A 163 -0.67 -19.60 -0.29
C LYS A 163 -1.60 -20.80 -0.34
N ASP A 164 -1.15 -21.91 0.24
CA ASP A 164 -2.01 -23.07 0.47
C ASP A 164 -3.31 -22.65 1.20
N LYS A 165 -4.33 -23.50 1.08
CA LYS A 165 -5.59 -23.29 1.77
C LYS A 165 -5.31 -23.16 3.27
N LEU A 166 -5.49 -21.97 3.81
CA LEU A 166 -5.37 -21.68 5.23
C LEU A 166 -6.70 -22.06 5.90
N ASP A 167 -6.61 -22.81 6.99
CA ASP A 167 -7.75 -23.05 7.87
C ASP A 167 -7.95 -21.79 8.72
N LEU A 168 -8.72 -20.84 8.18
CA LEU A 168 -9.06 -19.59 8.86
C LEU A 168 -10.15 -19.83 9.93
N PRO A 169 -10.08 -19.15 11.08
CA PRO A 169 -11.11 -19.26 12.11
C PRO A 169 -12.46 -18.71 11.63
N ASP A 170 -13.54 -19.34 12.06
CA ASP A 170 -14.93 -18.93 11.78
C ASP A 170 -15.31 -17.68 12.59
N SER A 171 -16.07 -16.78 11.98
CA SER A 171 -16.45 -15.48 12.54
C SER A 171 -17.73 -15.46 13.39
N LYS A 172 -18.40 -16.61 13.62
CA LYS A 172 -19.71 -16.68 14.31
C LYS A 172 -19.66 -16.31 15.80
N ASN A 173 -18.57 -16.63 16.49
CA ASN A 173 -18.44 -16.46 17.94
C ASN A 173 -17.40 -15.39 18.32
N ILE A 174 -17.34 -14.31 17.55
CA ILE A 174 -16.47 -13.17 17.85
C ILE A 174 -17.11 -12.20 18.84
N ILE A 175 -16.27 -11.45 19.55
CA ILE A 175 -16.72 -10.31 20.34
C ILE A 175 -17.31 -9.21 19.46
N THR A 176 -18.15 -8.37 20.06
CA THR A 176 -18.72 -7.21 19.39
C THR A 176 -17.68 -6.10 19.18
N LYS A 177 -17.97 -5.19 18.23
CA LYS A 177 -17.13 -4.01 17.99
C LYS A 177 -16.97 -3.14 19.23
N ASP A 178 -18.02 -3.01 20.04
CA ASP A 178 -17.97 -2.20 21.27
C ASP A 178 -17.07 -2.83 22.34
N GLN A 179 -17.13 -4.15 22.50
CA GLN A 179 -16.20 -4.89 23.37
C GLN A 179 -14.75 -4.75 22.90
N ALA A 180 -14.51 -4.79 21.59
CA ALA A 180 -13.17 -4.59 21.04
C ALA A 180 -12.67 -3.17 21.31
N LEU A 181 -13.52 -2.16 21.11
CA LEU A 181 -13.19 -0.76 21.40
C LEU A 181 -12.89 -0.55 22.89
N GLU A 182 -13.67 -1.16 23.79
CA GLU A 182 -13.40 -1.12 25.23
C GLU A 182 -12.05 -1.75 25.58
N ALA A 183 -11.73 -2.92 24.99
CA ALA A 183 -10.44 -3.58 25.16
C ALA A 183 -9.28 -2.70 24.66
N PHE A 184 -9.43 -2.05 23.49
CA PHE A 184 -8.45 -1.08 22.99
C PHE A 184 -8.24 0.07 23.97
N LEU A 185 -9.31 0.75 24.39
CA LEU A 185 -9.19 1.93 25.27
C LEU A 185 -8.64 1.58 26.65
N LYS A 186 -8.98 0.41 27.20
CA LYS A 186 -8.48 -0.05 28.50
C LYS A 186 -6.97 -0.29 28.49
N ASN A 187 -6.43 -0.82 27.39
CA ASN A 187 -5.02 -1.18 27.30
C ASN A 187 -4.17 -0.07 26.66
N LYS A 188 -4.74 0.66 25.70
CA LYS A 188 -4.11 1.78 25.02
C LYS A 188 -5.06 2.98 25.08
N SER A 189 -4.91 3.81 26.11
CA SER A 189 -5.71 5.04 26.24
C SER A 189 -4.98 6.21 25.57
N PRO A 190 -5.68 7.07 24.81
CA PRO A 190 -5.14 8.35 24.37
C PRO A 190 -4.68 9.18 25.58
N LYS A 191 -3.47 9.73 25.49
CA LYS A 191 -2.88 10.60 26.53
C LYS A 191 -3.08 12.06 26.14
N LEU A 192 -3.21 12.92 27.14
CA LEU A 192 -3.28 14.37 26.95
C LEU A 192 -1.88 14.91 26.62
N GLN A 193 -1.74 15.58 25.48
CA GLN A 193 -0.44 16.01 24.95
C GLN A 193 -0.53 17.44 24.38
N TYR A 194 0.52 18.23 24.58
CA TYR A 194 0.72 19.46 23.82
C TYR A 194 1.50 19.13 22.56
N VAL A 195 0.92 19.46 21.41
CA VAL A 195 1.61 19.34 20.12
C VAL A 195 1.74 20.71 19.49
N TRP A 196 2.83 20.95 18.78
CA TRP A 196 2.97 22.13 17.92
C TRP A 196 2.98 21.66 16.46
N PRO A 197 1.80 21.62 15.80
CA PRO A 197 1.70 21.06 14.47
C PRO A 197 2.66 21.76 13.50
N GLN A 198 3.35 20.93 12.72
CA GLN A 198 4.28 21.37 11.69
C GLN A 198 3.88 20.75 10.36
N TYR A 199 3.98 21.54 9.30
CA TYR A 199 3.69 21.12 7.93
C TYR A 199 4.72 21.79 7.01
N PHE A 200 5.62 20.99 6.42
CA PHE A 200 6.86 21.50 5.82
C PHE A 200 7.61 22.43 6.79
N ASP A 201 8.04 23.60 6.32
CA ASP A 201 8.74 24.62 7.09
C ASP A 201 7.79 25.56 7.85
N GLN A 202 6.50 25.21 7.93
CA GLN A 202 5.48 26.02 8.59
C GLN A 202 5.06 25.38 9.90
N ARG A 203 4.79 26.22 10.90
CA ARG A 203 4.18 25.80 12.17
C ARG A 203 2.82 26.47 12.34
N ALA A 204 1.94 25.78 13.06
CA ALA A 204 0.70 26.39 13.52
C ALA A 204 1.01 27.66 14.37
N PRO A 205 0.09 28.64 14.44
CA PRO A 205 0.32 29.89 15.18
C PRO A 205 0.62 29.69 16.68
N ALA A 206 0.14 28.60 17.26
CA ALA A 206 0.40 28.22 18.64
C ALA A 206 0.36 26.68 18.80
N PRO A 207 1.01 26.14 19.85
CA PRO A 207 0.76 24.76 20.29
C PRO A 207 -0.72 24.54 20.64
N ILE A 208 -1.20 23.33 20.42
CA ILE A 208 -2.56 22.89 20.75
C ILE A 208 -2.54 21.71 21.71
N LEU A 209 -3.59 21.59 22.50
CA LEU A 209 -3.81 20.48 23.43
C LEU A 209 -4.66 19.41 22.74
N VAL A 210 -4.17 18.17 22.69
CA VAL A 210 -4.82 17.06 22.01
C VAL A 210 -4.87 15.81 22.88
N TYR A 211 -5.84 14.95 22.62
CA TYR A 211 -5.78 13.54 23.04
C TYR A 211 -5.20 12.74 21.88
N ALA A 212 -4.02 12.16 22.07
CA ALA A 212 -3.33 11.37 21.05
C ALA A 212 -2.84 10.04 21.63
N TRP A 213 -2.70 9.04 20.77
CA TRP A 213 -2.10 7.77 21.14
C TRP A 213 -0.66 7.98 21.62
N ASP A 214 -0.25 7.19 22.60
CA ASP A 214 1.18 7.03 22.86
C ASP A 214 1.74 6.03 21.84
N TYR A 215 2.73 6.46 21.08
CA TYR A 215 3.35 5.64 20.04
C TYR A 215 4.60 4.90 20.56
N SER A 216 5.03 5.13 21.81
CA SER A 216 6.20 4.44 22.38
C SER A 216 5.94 2.96 22.73
N GLU A 217 4.67 2.56 22.87
CA GLU A 217 4.28 1.22 23.35
C GLU A 217 4.04 0.22 22.21
N GLY A 218 4.49 0.53 20.98
CA GLY A 218 4.30 -0.30 19.80
C GLY A 218 2.87 -0.33 19.26
N PHE A 219 2.62 -1.28 18.35
CA PHE A 219 1.29 -1.52 17.76
C PHE A 219 0.66 -2.75 18.41
N GLY A 220 -0.66 -2.77 18.51
CA GLY A 220 -1.39 -3.90 19.07
C GLY A 220 -2.77 -4.06 18.46
N TYR A 221 -3.35 -5.23 18.64
CA TYR A 221 -4.66 -5.62 18.12
C TYR A 221 -5.47 -6.34 19.19
N VAL A 222 -6.78 -6.41 19.00
CA VAL A 222 -7.67 -7.21 19.87
C VAL A 222 -7.99 -8.52 19.16
N ASP A 223 -7.73 -9.64 19.81
CA ASP A 223 -8.17 -10.94 19.33
C ASP A 223 -9.70 -10.99 19.32
N ALA A 224 -10.30 -11.25 18.16
CA ALA A 224 -11.74 -11.20 17.99
C ALA A 224 -12.48 -12.35 18.68
N LEU A 225 -11.82 -13.47 19.00
CA LEU A 225 -12.42 -14.62 19.67
C LEU A 225 -12.33 -14.52 21.20
N THR A 226 -11.24 -13.95 21.72
CA THR A 226 -10.99 -13.86 23.17
C THR A 226 -11.28 -12.48 23.75
N GLY A 227 -11.20 -11.43 22.94
CA GLY A 227 -11.25 -10.03 23.37
C GLY A 227 -9.98 -9.55 24.07
N GLU A 228 -8.91 -10.33 24.02
CA GLU A 228 -7.63 -9.95 24.60
C GLU A 228 -6.89 -8.94 23.72
N TYR A 229 -6.30 -7.91 24.33
CA TYR A 229 -5.44 -6.97 23.64
C TYR A 229 -4.00 -7.48 23.63
N ILE A 230 -3.43 -7.63 22.44
CA ILE A 230 -2.09 -8.16 22.21
C ILE A 230 -1.22 -7.04 21.64
N ILE A 231 -0.08 -6.80 22.29
CA ILE A 231 0.96 -5.89 21.79
C ILE A 231 1.92 -6.70 20.93
N VAL A 232 2.17 -6.24 19.72
CA VAL A 232 3.22 -6.79 18.86
C VAL A 232 4.52 -6.10 19.25
N PRO A 233 5.53 -6.84 19.75
CA PRO A 233 6.84 -6.27 20.01
C PRO A 233 7.39 -5.61 18.75
N SER A 234 7.97 -4.44 18.91
CA SER A 234 8.71 -3.79 17.83
C SER A 234 10.13 -4.35 17.87
N ASP A 235 10.53 -5.14 16.88
CA ASP A 235 11.89 -5.73 16.79
C ASP A 235 13.02 -4.67 16.66
N TRP A 236 12.69 -3.38 16.72
CA TRP A 236 13.64 -2.26 16.71
C TRP A 236 14.31 -2.02 18.08
N ASP A 237 13.95 -2.77 19.12
CA ASP A 237 14.50 -2.64 20.48
C ASP A 237 15.63 -3.66 20.80
N GLU A 238 16.11 -4.44 19.83
CA GLU A 238 17.35 -5.22 19.98
C GLU A 238 18.58 -4.39 19.52
N GLU A 239 19.04 -3.48 20.38
CA GLU A 239 20.43 -2.96 20.38
C GLU A 239 21.32 -3.70 21.39
#